data_AF-A0A6B3HQ68-F1
#
_entry.id   AF-A0A6B3HQ68-F1
#
_cell.length_a   1.000
_cell.length_b   1.000
_cell.length_c   1.000
_cell.angle_alpha   90.00
_cell.angle_beta   90.00
_cell.angle_gamma   90.00
#
_symmetry.space_group_name_H-M   'P 1'
#
loop_
_entity.id
_entity.type
_entity.pdbx_description
1 polymer ?
#
loop_
_entity_poly.entity_id
_entity_poly.type
_entity_poly.pdbx_seq_one_letter_code
_entity_poly.pdbx_strand_id
1 'polypeptide(L)'
;MAFSADELRVLRRALAIALHPSTADDADVPDCLRLAHSVDEAVHESARLRDFLLADLARYRAALPGTVAGYLPLLEEALGAGYQPVPDDLAALRALRGNAVAADLLARCRVLVERAVRAKLAGRPAPAEAARATVPASRARLHALPGGGDTAERPAAPGPGPDRRPAT
;
A
#
# COMPACT_ATOMS: atom_id res chain seq x y z
N MET A 1 -8.10 -1.10 0.08
CA MET A 1 -8.31 -2.11 1.14
C MET A 1 -9.79 -2.08 1.51
N ALA A 2 -10.41 -3.24 1.72
CA ALA A 2 -11.75 -3.34 2.27
C ALA A 2 -11.62 -4.03 3.63
N PHE A 3 -11.97 -3.33 4.71
CA PHE A 3 -12.00 -3.91 6.04
C PHE A 3 -13.13 -4.94 6.13
N SER A 4 -12.89 -6.03 6.86
CA SER A 4 -13.95 -6.99 7.19
C SER A 4 -14.97 -6.35 8.14
N ALA A 5 -16.17 -6.95 8.23
CA ALA A 5 -17.20 -6.45 9.13
C ALA A 5 -16.73 -6.45 10.61
N ASP A 6 -15.91 -7.42 11.00
CA ASP A 6 -15.37 -7.52 12.35
C ASP A 6 -14.28 -6.47 12.59
N GLU A 7 -13.39 -6.24 11.62
CA GLU A 7 -12.42 -5.13 11.70
C GLU A 7 -13.10 -3.77 11.81
N LEU A 8 -14.20 -3.55 11.08
CA LEU A 8 -14.98 -2.31 11.19
C LEU A 8 -15.64 -2.15 12.55
N ARG A 9 -16.08 -3.25 13.18
CA ARG A 9 -16.61 -3.21 14.55
C ARG A 9 -15.53 -2.86 15.56
N VAL A 10 -14.34 -3.46 15.44
CA VAL A 10 -13.19 -3.16 16.29
C VAL A 10 -12.76 -1.70 16.10
N LEU A 11 -12.66 -1.22 14.85
CA LEU A 11 -12.33 0.18 14.56
C LEU A 11 -13.35 1.16 15.16
N ARG A 12 -14.64 0.87 15.03
CA ARG A 12 -15.70 1.71 15.59
C ARG A 12 -15.63 1.75 17.12
N ARG A 13 -15.30 0.62 17.77
CA ARG A 13 -15.14 0.53 19.22
C ARG A 13 -13.90 1.27 19.70
N ALA A 14 -12.76 1.08 19.03
CA ALA A 14 -11.53 1.82 19.31
C ALA A 14 -11.72 3.34 19.16
N LEU A 15 -12.45 3.78 18.13
CA LEU A 15 -12.78 5.19 17.93
C LEU A 15 -13.68 5.73 19.06
N ALA A 16 -14.68 4.95 19.49
CA ALA A 16 -15.54 5.32 20.60
C ALA A 16 -14.75 5.48 21.91
N ILE A 17 -13.78 4.59 22.18
CA ILE A 17 -12.86 4.70 23.31
C ILE A 17 -11.98 5.95 23.21
N ALA A 18 -11.41 6.24 22.04
CA ALA A 18 -10.57 7.42 21.82
C ALA A 18 -11.34 8.73 22.04
N LEU A 19 -12.63 8.77 21.68
CA LEU A 19 -13.51 9.93 21.88
C LEU A 19 -14.08 10.03 23.29
N HIS A 20 -14.28 8.88 23.96
CA HIS A 20 -14.86 8.78 25.30
C HIS A 20 -14.07 7.78 26.18
N PRO A 21 -12.93 8.21 26.75
CA PRO A 21 -12.01 7.31 27.46
C PRO A 21 -12.64 6.63 28.69
N SER A 22 -13.63 7.28 29.32
CA SER A 22 -14.34 6.78 30.49
C SER A 22 -15.27 5.59 30.23
N THR A 23 -15.47 5.19 28.97
CA THR A 23 -16.27 4.01 28.60
C THR A 23 -15.42 2.81 28.18
N ALA A 24 -14.09 2.91 28.29
CA ALA A 24 -13.19 1.82 27.96
C ALA A 24 -13.23 0.74 29.05
N ASP A 25 -13.50 -0.50 28.64
CA ASP A 25 -13.25 -1.67 29.48
C ASP A 25 -11.79 -2.13 29.29
N ASP A 26 -11.14 -2.63 30.34
CA ASP A 26 -9.76 -3.11 30.27
C ASP A 26 -9.61 -4.27 29.26
N ALA A 27 -10.70 -4.99 28.99
CA ALA A 27 -10.77 -6.04 27.96
C ALA A 27 -10.62 -5.52 26.52
N ASP A 28 -10.84 -4.22 26.26
CA ASP A 28 -10.76 -3.63 24.91
C ASP A 28 -9.35 -3.17 24.53
N VAL A 29 -8.48 -3.00 25.52
CA VAL A 29 -7.11 -2.50 25.33
C VAL A 29 -6.29 -3.44 24.42
N PRO A 30 -6.26 -4.78 24.63
CA PRO A 30 -5.52 -5.68 23.77
C PRO A 30 -5.99 -5.65 22.31
N ASP A 31 -7.29 -5.49 22.08
CA ASP A 31 -7.88 -5.45 20.75
C ASP A 31 -7.51 -4.17 20.01
N CYS A 32 -7.53 -3.03 20.70
CA CYS A 32 -7.07 -1.76 20.17
C CYS A 32 -5.58 -1.79 19.81
N LEU A 33 -4.74 -2.40 20.65
CA LEU A 33 -3.31 -2.55 20.37
C LEU A 33 -3.05 -3.46 19.16
N ARG A 34 -3.78 -4.58 19.02
CA ARG A 34 -3.68 -5.44 17.83
C ARG A 34 -4.10 -4.70 16.57
N LEU A 35 -5.19 -3.94 16.62
CA LEU A 35 -5.63 -3.12 15.48
C LEU A 35 -4.59 -2.06 15.11
N ALA A 36 -4.03 -1.35 16.09
CA ALA A 36 -2.97 -0.36 15.86
C ALA A 36 -1.76 -0.99 15.16
N HIS A 37 -1.30 -2.14 15.63
CA HIS A 37 -0.21 -2.87 14.99
C HIS A 37 -0.54 -3.28 13.56
N SER A 38 -1.75 -3.81 13.28
CA SER A 38 -2.16 -4.15 11.91
C SER A 38 -2.21 -2.93 10.98
N VAL A 39 -2.59 -1.76 11.50
CA VAL A 39 -2.59 -0.50 10.74
C VAL A 39 -1.15 -0.04 10.47
N ASP A 40 -0.25 -0.11 11.44
CA ASP A 40 1.15 0.26 11.27
C ASP A 40 1.84 -0.62 10.21
N GLU A 41 1.60 -1.94 10.25
CA GLU A 41 2.09 -2.88 9.24
C GLU A 41 1.52 -2.56 7.85
N ALA A 42 0.21 -2.27 7.76
CA ALA A 42 -0.42 -1.90 6.50
C ALA A 42 0.13 -0.58 5.93
N VAL A 43 0.47 0.39 6.78
CA VAL A 43 1.13 1.65 6.39
C VAL A 43 2.55 1.38 5.90
N HIS A 44 3.31 0.54 6.61
CA HIS A 44 4.67 0.17 6.22
C HIS A 44 4.69 -0.54 4.86
N GLU A 45 3.81 -1.51 4.65
CA GLU A 45 3.73 -2.22 3.37
C GLU A 45 3.23 -1.31 2.24
N SER A 46 2.28 -0.41 2.52
CA SER A 46 1.85 0.59 1.56
C SER A 46 3.00 1.49 1.11
N ALA A 47 3.90 1.87 2.04
CA ALA A 47 5.10 2.64 1.71
C ALA A 47 6.06 1.84 0.81
N ARG A 48 6.33 0.57 1.15
CA ARG A 48 7.14 -0.33 0.31
C ARG A 48 6.59 -0.47 -1.11
N LEU A 49 5.29 -0.70 -1.25
CA LEU A 49 4.64 -0.82 -2.57
C LEU A 49 4.69 0.47 -3.38
N ARG A 50 4.62 1.62 -2.69
CA ARG A 50 4.77 2.94 -3.31
C ARG A 50 6.20 3.15 -3.82
N ASP A 51 7.21 2.81 -3.03
CA ASP A 51 8.61 2.93 -3.44
C ASP A 51 8.90 2.10 -4.70
N PHE A 52 8.39 0.86 -4.73
CA PHE A 52 8.50 0.01 -5.91
C PHE A 52 7.76 0.61 -7.13
N LEU A 53 6.59 1.25 -6.93
CA LEU A 53 5.86 1.94 -8.02
C LEU A 53 6.70 3.07 -8.60
N LEU A 54 7.28 3.91 -7.74
CA LEU A 54 8.05 5.07 -8.16
C LEU A 54 9.35 4.65 -8.86
N ALA A 55 9.98 3.56 -8.42
CA ALA A 55 11.12 2.98 -9.11
C ALA A 55 10.77 2.47 -10.51
N ASP A 56 9.63 1.78 -10.67
CA ASP A 56 9.15 1.33 -11.98
C ASP A 56 8.77 2.51 -12.89
N LEU A 57 8.15 3.55 -12.32
CA LEU A 57 7.79 4.77 -13.05
C LEU A 57 9.04 5.46 -13.63
N ALA A 58 10.09 5.58 -12.82
CA ALA A 58 11.38 6.12 -13.28
C ALA A 58 12.01 5.24 -14.38
N ARG A 59 11.96 3.92 -14.22
CA ARG A 59 12.49 2.97 -15.22
C ARG A 59 11.75 3.07 -16.54
N TYR A 60 10.42 3.12 -16.52
CA TYR A 60 9.62 3.29 -17.74
C TYR A 60 9.86 4.66 -18.36
N ARG A 61 9.96 5.74 -17.57
CA ARG A 61 10.28 7.07 -18.08
C ARG A 61 11.62 7.11 -18.82
N ALA A 62 12.65 6.47 -18.27
CA ALA A 62 13.99 6.42 -18.85
C ALA A 62 14.06 5.63 -20.17
N ALA A 63 13.13 4.70 -20.40
CA ALA A 63 13.06 3.87 -21.60
C ALA A 63 12.09 4.40 -22.68
N LEU A 64 11.60 5.62 -22.52
CA LEU A 64 10.78 6.27 -23.55
C LEU A 64 11.58 6.53 -24.84
N PRO A 65 10.94 6.43 -26.03
CA PRO A 65 9.51 6.20 -26.26
C PRO A 65 9.07 4.73 -26.26
N GLY A 66 9.98 3.76 -26.07
CA GLY A 66 9.68 2.32 -26.18
C GLY A 66 8.70 1.78 -25.14
N THR A 67 8.51 2.51 -24.04
CA THR A 67 7.69 2.12 -22.88
C THR A 67 6.42 2.95 -22.72
N VAL A 68 5.98 3.72 -23.72
CA VAL A 68 4.79 4.58 -23.62
C VAL A 68 3.56 3.83 -23.09
N ALA A 69 3.34 2.60 -23.57
CA ALA A 69 2.22 1.75 -23.16
C ALA A 69 2.26 1.37 -21.66
N GLY A 70 3.45 1.29 -21.05
CA GLY A 70 3.62 1.04 -19.61
C GLY A 70 3.69 2.33 -18.79
N TYR A 71 4.30 3.38 -19.33
CA TYR A 71 4.52 4.64 -18.63
C TYR A 71 3.21 5.41 -18.36
N LEU A 72 2.33 5.57 -19.36
CA LEU A 72 1.12 6.39 -19.20
C LEU A 72 0.13 5.83 -18.17
N PRO A 73 -0.22 4.52 -18.19
CA PRO A 73 -1.11 3.96 -17.17
C PRO A 73 -0.48 3.96 -15.77
N LEU A 74 0.83 3.70 -15.68
CA LEU A 74 1.54 3.72 -14.40
C LEU A 74 1.61 5.12 -13.80
N LEU A 75 1.82 6.15 -14.63
CA LEU A 75 1.74 7.53 -14.19
C LEU A 75 0.33 7.88 -13.72
N GLU A 76 -0.71 7.49 -14.45
CA GLU A 76 -2.09 7.74 -14.03
C GLU A 76 -2.41 7.09 -12.67
N GLU A 77 -1.97 5.85 -12.47
CA GLU A 77 -2.10 5.14 -11.20
C GLU A 77 -1.36 5.87 -10.06
N ALA A 78 -0.11 6.30 -10.31
CA ALA A 78 0.67 7.07 -9.34
C ALA A 78 -0.06 8.36 -8.94
N LEU A 79 -0.59 9.10 -9.92
CA LEU A 79 -1.34 10.34 -9.68
C LEU A 79 -2.64 10.09 -8.90
N GLY A 80 -3.30 8.95 -9.14
CA GLY A 80 -4.45 8.50 -8.34
C GLY A 80 -4.08 8.22 -6.88
N ALA A 81 -2.87 7.72 -6.63
CA ALA A 81 -2.32 7.48 -5.29
C ALA A 81 -1.71 8.72 -4.63
N GLY A 82 -1.80 9.90 -5.25
CA GLY A 82 -1.32 11.17 -4.68
C GLY A 82 0.14 11.53 -5.01
N TYR A 83 0.78 10.82 -5.95
CA TYR A 83 2.09 11.18 -6.48
C TYR A 83 2.10 12.63 -6.99
N GLN A 84 3.17 13.36 -6.67
CA GLN A 84 3.40 14.72 -7.17
C GLN A 84 4.31 14.64 -8.41
N PRO A 85 3.84 15.03 -9.61
CA PRO A 85 4.64 14.98 -10.82
C PRO A 85 5.93 15.81 -10.69
N VAL A 86 7.04 15.25 -11.14
CA VAL A 86 8.33 15.94 -11.20
C VAL A 86 8.56 16.60 -12.58
N PRO A 87 9.54 17.50 -12.73
CA PRO A 87 9.82 18.14 -14.03
C PRO A 87 10.06 17.15 -15.16
N ASP A 88 10.73 16.04 -14.88
CA ASP A 88 10.97 14.97 -15.86
C ASP A 88 9.68 14.33 -16.38
N ASP A 89 8.65 14.18 -15.53
CA ASP A 89 7.36 13.64 -15.96
C ASP A 89 6.70 14.59 -16.96
N LEU A 90 6.77 15.89 -16.70
CA LEU A 90 6.27 16.91 -17.61
C LEU A 90 7.09 16.97 -18.90
N ALA A 91 8.40 16.74 -18.83
CA ALA A 91 9.26 16.69 -20.02
C ALA A 91 8.92 15.46 -20.88
N ALA A 92 8.78 14.29 -20.26
CA ALA A 92 8.36 13.06 -20.91
C ALA A 92 7.00 13.22 -21.61
N LEU A 93 5.99 13.75 -20.92
CA LEU A 93 4.67 13.97 -21.51
C LEU A 93 4.70 14.98 -22.67
N ARG A 94 5.54 16.02 -22.60
CA ARG A 94 5.73 16.97 -23.72
C ARG A 94 6.46 16.36 -24.92
N ALA A 95 7.28 15.34 -24.71
CA ALA A 95 7.99 14.63 -25.77
C ALA A 95 7.06 13.67 -26.54
N LEU A 96 6.00 13.18 -25.90
CA LEU A 96 4.99 12.29 -26.49
C LEU A 96 3.90 13.06 -27.27
N ARG A 97 4.31 14.02 -28.10
CA ARG A 97 3.37 14.83 -28.90
C ARG A 97 2.55 13.94 -29.84
N GLY A 98 1.26 14.27 -29.98
CA GLY A 98 0.33 13.50 -30.82
C GLY A 98 -0.39 12.37 -30.09
N ASN A 99 -0.01 12.06 -28.84
CA ASN A 99 -0.74 11.13 -28.00
C ASN A 99 -1.77 11.89 -27.12
N ALA A 100 -3.06 11.61 -27.33
CA ALA A 100 -4.15 12.26 -26.60
C ALA A 100 -4.08 11.99 -25.08
N VAL A 101 -3.79 10.75 -24.68
CA VAL A 101 -3.66 10.36 -23.26
C VAL A 101 -2.51 11.12 -22.58
N ALA A 102 -1.38 11.28 -23.28
CA ALA A 102 -0.26 12.06 -22.76
C ALA A 102 -0.62 13.56 -22.61
N ALA A 103 -1.43 14.10 -23.53
CA ALA A 103 -1.90 15.48 -23.44
C ALA A 103 -2.85 15.70 -22.24
N ASP A 104 -3.77 14.77 -21.99
CA ASP A 104 -4.69 14.81 -20.85
C ASP A 104 -3.94 14.70 -19.51
N LEU A 105 -3.00 13.75 -19.42
CA LEU A 105 -2.14 13.61 -18.25
C LEU A 105 -1.28 14.86 -18.04
N LEU A 106 -0.77 15.48 -19.10
CA LEU A 106 0.01 16.73 -19.00
C LEU A 106 -0.84 17.87 -18.44
N ALA A 107 -2.10 18.00 -18.88
CA ALA A 107 -3.03 18.99 -18.35
C ALA A 107 -3.28 18.77 -16.85
N ARG A 108 -3.53 17.52 -16.44
CA ARG A 108 -3.71 17.16 -15.03
C ARG A 108 -2.46 17.44 -14.18
N CYS A 109 -1.28 17.03 -14.65
CA CYS A 109 -0.02 17.24 -13.94
C CYS A 109 0.28 18.74 -13.73
N ARG A 110 -0.01 19.60 -14.72
CA ARG A 110 0.17 21.06 -14.58
C ARG A 110 -0.67 21.63 -13.45
N VAL A 111 -1.94 21.23 -13.35
CA VAL A 111 -2.83 21.67 -12.26
C VAL A 111 -2.31 21.24 -10.89
N LEU A 112 -1.81 20.00 -10.79
CA LEU A 112 -1.24 19.48 -9.53
C LEU A 112 0.01 20.24 -9.12
N VAL A 113 0.95 20.44 -10.05
CA VAL A 113 2.19 21.18 -9.80
C VAL A 113 1.89 22.63 -9.42
N GLU A 114 0.95 23.30 -10.11
CA GLU A 114 0.54 24.66 -9.77
C GLU A 114 -0.05 24.74 -8.35
N ARG A 115 -0.92 23.80 -7.98
CA ARG A 115 -1.47 23.71 -6.62
C ARG A 115 -0.38 23.50 -5.58
N ALA A 116 0.58 22.62 -5.86
CA ALA A 116 1.70 22.34 -4.96
C ALA A 116 2.58 23.57 -4.76
N VAL A 117 2.90 24.29 -5.84
CA VAL A 117 3.67 25.55 -5.78
C VAL A 117 2.89 26.61 -5.00
N ARG A 118 1.60 26.79 -5.27
CA ARG A 118 0.73 27.73 -4.54
C ARG A 118 0.65 27.40 -3.05
N ALA A 119 0.60 26.11 -2.68
CA ALA A 119 0.64 25.69 -1.28
C ALA A 119 1.96 26.07 -0.62
N LYS A 120 3.10 25.79 -1.27
CA LYS A 120 4.43 26.16 -0.79
C LYS A 120 4.57 27.68 -0.59
N LEU A 121 4.12 28.48 -1.56
CA LEU A 121 4.16 29.94 -1.46
C LEU A 121 3.27 30.50 -0.34
N ALA A 122 2.17 29.83 -0.03
CA ALA A 122 1.28 30.19 1.07
C ALA A 122 1.81 29.75 2.45
N GLY A 123 3.03 29.23 2.54
CA GLY A 123 3.58 28.67 3.78
C GLY A 123 2.81 27.46 4.31
N ARG A 124 1.90 26.90 3.51
CA ARG A 124 1.22 25.66 3.87
C ARG A 124 2.23 24.54 3.67
N PRO A 125 2.29 23.56 4.59
CA PRO A 125 3.02 22.35 4.27
C PRO A 125 2.49 21.88 2.91
N ALA A 126 3.42 21.47 2.02
CA ALA A 126 3.01 20.64 0.89
C ALA A 126 2.09 19.55 1.46
N PRO A 127 1.03 19.10 0.76
CA PRO A 127 0.24 17.96 1.23
C PRO A 127 1.22 16.79 1.46
N ALA A 128 1.71 16.70 2.69
CA ALA A 128 2.85 15.92 3.08
C ALA A 128 2.24 14.62 3.48
N GLU A 129 2.35 13.61 2.63
CA GLU A 129 2.27 12.19 2.97
C GLU A 129 1.05 11.68 3.74
N ALA A 130 0.07 12.52 4.07
CA ALA A 130 -1.33 12.14 4.22
C ALA A 130 -1.96 11.90 2.84
N ALA A 131 -1.15 11.45 1.87
CA ALA A 131 -1.63 10.51 0.89
C ALA A 131 -2.23 9.40 1.74
N ARG A 132 -3.56 9.36 1.79
CA ARG A 132 -4.34 8.21 2.22
C ARG A 132 -3.54 6.98 1.80
N ALA A 133 -3.35 6.00 2.70
CA ALA A 133 -2.71 4.73 2.36
C ALA A 133 -3.55 4.02 1.27
N THR A 134 -3.48 4.53 0.06
CA THR A 134 -4.15 4.02 -1.13
C THR A 134 -3.10 3.20 -1.83
N VAL A 135 -3.12 1.91 -1.51
CA VAL A 135 -2.39 0.91 -2.27
C VAL A 135 -2.83 1.05 -3.73
N PRO A 136 -1.87 1.19 -4.67
CA PRO A 136 -2.16 1.19 -6.10
C PRO A 136 -3.06 -0.01 -6.45
N ALA A 137 -4.14 0.23 -7.21
CA ALA A 137 -5.16 -0.80 -7.49
C ALA A 137 -4.59 -2.02 -8.24
N SER A 138 -3.50 -1.85 -9.00
CA SER A 138 -2.78 -2.95 -9.63
C SER A 138 -2.09 -3.87 -8.60
N ARG A 139 -1.68 -3.33 -7.45
CA ARG A 139 -0.95 -4.06 -6.39
C ARG A 139 -1.83 -4.53 -5.24
N ALA A 140 -3.07 -4.03 -5.15
CA ALA A 140 -4.08 -4.59 -4.26
C ALA A 140 -4.49 -6.04 -4.61
N ARG A 141 -4.11 -6.53 -5.80
CA ARG A 141 -4.35 -7.90 -6.29
C ARG A 141 -3.25 -8.90 -5.95
N LEU A 142 -2.25 -8.52 -5.16
CA LEU A 142 -1.42 -9.47 -4.44
C LEU A 142 -2.27 -10.04 -3.31
N HIS A 143 -3.23 -10.90 -3.67
CA HIS A 143 -4.01 -11.68 -2.72
C HIS A 143 -3.02 -12.38 -1.79
N ALA A 144 -3.26 -12.22 -0.50
CA ALA A 144 -2.49 -12.82 0.59
C ALA A 144 -1.94 -14.20 0.19
N LEU A 145 -0.62 -14.31 0.09
CA LEU A 145 0.03 -15.60 0.25
C LEU A 145 -0.43 -16.10 1.63
N PRO A 146 -1.06 -17.27 1.74
CA PRO A 146 -1.45 -17.83 3.02
C PRO A 146 -0.16 -18.25 3.76
N GLY A 147 0.47 -17.30 4.43
CA GLY A 147 1.62 -17.51 5.28
C GLY A 147 1.20 -17.26 6.72
N GLY A 148 1.09 -18.34 7.50
CA GLY A 148 0.85 -18.26 8.95
C GLY A 148 -0.17 -19.26 9.49
N GLY A 149 -0.10 -20.52 9.09
CA GLY A 149 -0.81 -21.61 9.76
C GLY A 149 0.11 -22.33 10.76
N ASP A 150 0.41 -21.71 11.90
CA ASP A 150 1.05 -22.43 13.01
C ASP A 150 -0.02 -23.09 13.89
N THR A 151 -0.62 -24.15 13.35
CA THR A 151 -1.08 -25.29 14.15
C THR A 151 -0.68 -26.56 13.41
N ALA A 152 0.63 -26.78 13.31
CA ALA A 152 1.16 -28.12 13.05
C ALA A 152 0.96 -28.93 14.35
N GLU A 153 -0.16 -29.63 14.41
CA GLU A 153 -0.39 -30.73 15.32
C GLU A 153 0.81 -31.68 15.21
N ARG A 154 1.58 -31.76 16.30
CA ARG A 154 2.80 -32.57 16.41
C ARG A 154 2.45 -34.04 16.11
N PRO A 155 3.09 -34.70 15.12
CA PRO A 155 2.87 -36.12 14.91
C PRO A 155 3.34 -36.89 16.15
N ALA A 156 2.45 -37.70 16.71
CA ALA A 156 2.79 -38.60 17.80
C ALA A 156 3.88 -39.59 17.35
N ALA A 157 4.93 -39.73 18.16
CA ALA A 157 5.98 -40.71 17.92
C ALA A 157 5.39 -42.14 17.96
N PRO A 158 5.75 -43.03 17.01
CA PRO A 158 5.38 -44.43 17.13
C PRO A 158 6.18 -45.08 18.27
N GLY A 159 5.47 -45.72 19.21
CA GLY A 159 6.07 -46.45 20.33
C GLY A 159 6.88 -47.69 19.90
N PRO A 160 7.69 -48.25 20.80
CA PRO A 160 8.63 -49.32 20.48
C PRO A 160 7.90 -50.65 20.22
N GLY A 161 8.05 -51.19 19.01
CA GLY A 161 7.61 -52.54 18.66
C GLY A 161 8.57 -53.62 19.18
N PRO A 162 8.08 -54.84 19.47
CA PRO A 162 8.79 -55.83 20.26
C PRO A 162 9.86 -56.62 19.49
N ASP A 163 10.85 -57.00 20.30
CA ASP A 163 12.03 -57.85 20.12
C ASP A 163 11.88 -59.04 19.15
N ARG A 164 12.81 -59.18 18.21
CA ARG A 164 12.97 -60.37 17.36
C ARG A 164 14.40 -60.91 17.54
N ARG A 165 14.50 -61.97 18.35
CA ARG A 165 15.74 -62.73 18.60
C ARG A 165 16.32 -63.34 17.32
N PRO A 166 17.64 -63.57 17.25
CA PRO A 166 18.28 -64.15 16.08
C PRO A 166 18.13 -65.68 16.09
N ALA A 167 17.94 -66.26 14.90
CA ALA A 167 18.21 -67.67 14.67
C ALA A 167 19.33 -67.76 13.61
N THR A 168 20.28 -68.63 13.95
CA THR A 168 21.51 -69.07 13.28
C THR A 168 21.46 -69.20 11.77
#